data_AF-A0A257B5U3-F1
#
_entry.id   AF-A0A257B5U3-F1
#
_cell.length_a   1.000
_cell.length_b   1.000
_cell.length_c   1.000
_cell.angle_alpha   90.00
_cell.angle_beta   90.00
_cell.angle_gamma   90.00
#
_symmetry.space_group_name_H-M   'P 1'
#
loop_
_entity.id
_entity.type
_entity.pdbx_description
1 polymer ?
#
loop_
_entity_poly.entity_id
_entity_poly.type
_entity_poly.pdbx_seq_one_letter_code
_entity_poly.pdbx_strand_id
1 'polypeptide(L)'
;MESVPKRLLFGALAAGLLAVGGYVWLQIRTSPLSSAPPRLATDTVAAKEAAENPLLSELLADDYADAEELEYYDRNAVRRALLDEQARATGRRAVAVAYLLAALDEDYARNRDVVLAALDARLADPTDDDDVIEYAITLCKRGDQTLRQPLFAAAGRCVGEAAELLGTFYAELIASDVDGFLEVLRRFPAGEQRRIADLMAQSLVVTSEEQVSDDQFDNLYDTLTRRVAQGKSPICAAARQCLEALDRELSDESPRPATIQARERAKAAAW
;
A
#
# COMPACT_ATOMS: atom_id res chain seq x y z
N MET A 1 54.51 -34.65 -26.62
CA MET A 1 54.41 -35.09 -25.22
C MET A 1 53.14 -34.51 -24.65
N GLU A 2 52.10 -35.32 -24.71
CA GLU A 2 50.76 -35.01 -24.23
C GLU A 2 50.67 -35.28 -22.73
N SER A 3 49.99 -34.43 -21.98
CA SER A 3 49.38 -34.83 -20.72
C SER A 3 48.08 -34.04 -20.46
N VAL A 4 46.99 -34.78 -20.44
CA VAL A 4 45.63 -34.45 -19.99
C VAL A 4 45.32 -35.51 -18.90
N PRO A 5 44.22 -35.44 -18.14
CA PRO A 5 43.81 -34.50 -17.09
C PRO A 5 43.76 -35.20 -15.70
N LYS A 6 43.36 -34.50 -14.63
CA LYS A 6 42.83 -35.17 -13.42
C LYS A 6 41.41 -34.70 -13.11
N ARG A 7 40.51 -35.67 -13.19
CA ARG A 7 39.10 -35.64 -12.76
C ARG A 7 38.98 -35.86 -11.25
N LEU A 8 37.87 -35.35 -10.71
CA LEU A 8 36.96 -35.93 -9.69
C LEU A 8 37.57 -36.55 -8.42
N LEU A 9 37.07 -36.11 -7.25
CA LEU A 9 36.65 -37.06 -6.23
C LEU A 9 35.49 -36.52 -5.37
N PHE A 10 34.49 -37.39 -5.23
CA PHE A 10 33.37 -37.35 -4.30
C PHE A 10 33.84 -37.38 -2.83
N GLY A 11 32.98 -36.89 -1.94
CA GLY A 11 33.09 -37.14 -0.50
C GLY A 11 31.85 -36.73 0.26
N ALA A 12 30.88 -37.64 0.35
CA ALA A 12 29.82 -37.64 1.36
C ALA A 12 30.29 -38.43 2.59
N LEU A 13 29.89 -38.02 3.80
CA LEU A 13 29.69 -38.78 5.06
C LEU A 13 29.60 -37.74 6.20
N ALA A 14 28.45 -37.51 6.84
CA ALA A 14 27.73 -38.34 7.83
C ALA A 14 28.16 -38.11 9.29
N ALA A 15 27.13 -37.88 10.11
CA ALA A 15 26.97 -38.27 11.51
C ALA A 15 27.85 -37.63 12.59
N GLY A 16 27.19 -36.79 13.41
CA GLY A 16 26.83 -37.19 14.77
C GLY A 16 27.76 -36.78 15.93
N LEU A 17 27.18 -36.05 16.90
CA LEU A 17 27.37 -36.13 18.37
C LEU A 17 26.74 -34.86 18.99
N LEU A 18 25.51 -34.91 19.52
CA LEU A 18 25.19 -35.10 20.95
C LEU A 18 26.17 -34.45 21.92
N ALA A 19 25.72 -33.44 22.67
CA ALA A 19 25.92 -33.35 24.12
C ALA A 19 25.26 -32.09 24.72
N VAL A 20 24.40 -32.33 25.72
CA VAL A 20 24.33 -31.62 27.02
C VAL A 20 23.88 -30.15 26.96
N GLY A 21 22.74 -29.74 27.51
CA GLY A 21 22.21 -30.09 28.83
C GLY A 21 22.09 -28.78 29.61
N GLY A 22 20.87 -28.29 29.77
CA GLY A 22 20.57 -27.05 30.49
C GLY A 22 19.17 -27.12 31.07
N TYR A 23 19.07 -27.69 32.27
CA TYR A 23 17.88 -27.64 33.12
C TYR A 23 17.51 -26.17 33.38
N VAL A 24 16.40 -25.70 32.80
CA VAL A 24 15.74 -24.47 33.28
C VAL A 24 14.65 -24.89 34.25
N TRP A 25 14.88 -24.56 35.51
CA TRP A 25 14.00 -24.75 36.64
C TRP A 25 12.72 -23.93 36.45
N LEU A 26 11.58 -24.60 36.31
CA LEU A 26 10.25 -23.99 36.31
C LEU A 26 9.86 -23.68 37.77
N GLN A 27 10.02 -22.44 38.22
CA GLN A 27 9.42 -21.96 39.47
C GLN A 27 7.94 -21.69 39.23
N ILE A 28 7.09 -22.66 39.56
CA ILE A 28 5.65 -22.47 39.72
C ILE A 28 5.45 -21.64 41.00
N ARG A 29 5.28 -20.32 40.84
CA ARG A 29 4.68 -19.47 41.88
C ARG A 29 3.16 -19.61 41.79
N THR A 30 2.58 -20.40 42.69
CA THR A 30 1.17 -20.30 43.04
C THR A 30 0.94 -18.97 43.75
N SER A 31 0.46 -17.98 43.00
CA SER A 31 -0.05 -16.74 43.61
C SER A 31 -1.48 -16.98 44.12
N PRO A 32 -1.83 -16.45 45.30
CA PRO A 32 -3.16 -16.57 45.86
C PRO A 32 -4.16 -15.78 45.01
N LEU A 33 -5.41 -16.27 45.00
CA LEU A 33 -6.63 -15.64 44.51
C LEU A 33 -6.55 -14.11 44.50
N SER A 34 -6.12 -13.58 43.36
CA SER A 34 -6.27 -12.17 43.02
C SER A 34 -7.73 -11.97 42.70
N SER A 35 -8.38 -11.13 43.51
CA SER A 35 -9.67 -10.52 43.21
C SER A 35 -9.73 -10.19 41.73
N ALA A 36 -10.73 -10.73 41.03
CA ALA A 36 -10.99 -10.39 39.64
C ALA A 36 -10.88 -8.86 39.48
N PRO A 37 -10.09 -8.36 38.51
CA PRO A 37 -10.11 -6.93 38.23
C PRO A 37 -11.56 -6.55 37.94
N PRO A 38 -12.01 -5.34 38.32
CA PRO A 38 -13.29 -4.85 37.86
C PRO A 38 -13.29 -5.05 36.34
N ARG A 39 -14.27 -5.81 35.84
CA ARG A 39 -14.56 -5.81 34.41
C ARG A 39 -14.78 -4.34 34.08
N LEU A 40 -13.77 -3.71 33.48
CA LEU A 40 -13.94 -2.46 32.77
C LEU A 40 -15.01 -2.81 31.76
N ALA A 41 -16.24 -2.39 32.07
CA ALA A 41 -17.27 -2.36 31.07
C ALA A 41 -16.64 -1.54 29.93
N THR A 42 -16.44 -2.19 28.80
CA THR A 42 -16.54 -1.57 27.48
C THR A 42 -17.97 -1.03 27.31
N ASP A 43 -18.46 -0.27 28.29
CA ASP A 43 -19.41 0.83 28.12
C ASP A 43 -18.56 1.94 27.48
N THR A 44 -18.25 1.69 26.22
CA THR A 44 -17.31 2.46 25.43
C THR A 44 -17.82 3.88 25.27
N VAL A 45 -16.90 4.84 25.24
CA VAL A 45 -17.19 6.21 24.80
C VAL A 45 -17.99 6.17 23.49
N ALA A 46 -17.71 5.22 22.59
CA ALA A 46 -18.48 4.93 21.39
C ALA A 46 -19.97 4.63 21.63
N ALA A 47 -20.35 3.85 22.64
CA ALA A 47 -21.76 3.56 22.93
C ALA A 47 -22.52 4.80 23.45
N LYS A 48 -21.83 5.65 24.23
CA LYS A 48 -22.40 6.93 24.67
C LYS A 48 -22.49 7.94 23.52
N GLU A 49 -21.48 7.98 22.64
CA GLU A 49 -21.48 8.85 21.46
C GLU A 49 -22.52 8.43 20.41
N ALA A 50 -22.71 7.13 20.18
CA ALA A 50 -23.76 6.63 19.29
C ALA A 50 -25.17 7.02 19.76
N ALA A 51 -25.37 7.18 21.08
CA ALA A 51 -26.62 7.66 21.65
C ALA A 51 -26.79 9.19 21.50
N GLU A 52 -25.70 9.96 21.47
CA GLU A 52 -25.71 11.42 21.40
C GLU A 52 -25.71 11.95 19.95
N ASN A 53 -25.03 11.27 19.02
CA ASN A 53 -24.98 11.64 17.61
C ASN A 53 -24.84 10.42 16.69
N PRO A 54 -25.96 9.82 16.22
CA PRO A 54 -25.93 8.59 15.40
C PRO A 54 -25.18 8.78 14.08
N LEU A 55 -25.17 10.00 13.54
CA LEU A 55 -24.46 10.32 12.30
C LEU A 55 -22.94 10.21 12.46
N LEU A 56 -22.39 10.66 13.60
CA LEU A 56 -20.95 10.53 13.84
C LEU A 56 -20.55 9.11 14.20
N SER A 57 -21.41 8.31 14.82
CA SER A 57 -21.07 6.90 15.09
C SER A 57 -20.97 6.06 13.83
N GLU A 58 -21.67 6.44 12.76
CA GLU A 58 -21.62 5.75 11.48
C GLU A 58 -20.44 6.23 10.64
N LEU A 59 -20.23 7.54 10.56
CA LEU A 59 -19.11 8.14 9.82
C LEU A 59 -17.73 7.94 10.46
N LEU A 60 -17.67 7.71 11.78
CA LEU A 60 -16.43 7.59 12.56
C LEU A 60 -16.42 6.31 13.42
N ALA A 61 -16.94 5.21 12.88
CA ALA A 61 -16.98 3.92 13.57
C ALA A 61 -15.56 3.48 13.96
N ASP A 62 -15.33 3.22 15.25
CA ASP A 62 -14.01 2.85 15.79
C ASP A 62 -12.87 3.84 15.45
N ASP A 63 -13.20 5.12 15.28
CA ASP A 63 -12.31 6.20 14.83
C ASP A 63 -11.83 6.08 13.36
N TYR A 64 -12.37 5.14 12.59
CA TYR A 64 -12.18 5.03 11.14
C TYR A 64 -13.18 5.92 10.40
N ALA A 65 -12.71 6.65 9.40
CA ALA A 65 -13.54 7.54 8.59
C ALA A 65 -13.83 6.94 7.22
N ASP A 66 -15.12 6.71 6.95
CA ASP A 66 -15.61 6.31 5.65
C ASP A 66 -16.16 7.53 4.89
N ALA A 67 -15.49 7.90 3.79
CA ALA A 67 -15.93 9.03 2.98
C ALA A 67 -16.96 8.65 1.91
N GLU A 68 -17.17 7.36 1.65
CA GLU A 68 -18.25 6.87 0.77
C GLU A 68 -19.59 7.12 1.46
N GLU A 69 -19.65 6.89 2.77
CA GLU A 69 -20.85 7.12 3.59
C GLU A 69 -21.39 8.56 3.52
N LEU A 70 -20.53 9.55 3.21
CA LEU A 70 -20.93 10.96 3.08
C LEU A 70 -22.04 11.18 2.03
N GLU A 71 -22.20 10.29 1.04
CA GLU A 71 -23.20 10.43 0.00
C GLU A 71 -24.64 10.12 0.47
N TYR A 72 -24.78 9.37 1.57
CA TYR A 72 -26.09 8.94 2.09
C TYR A 72 -26.73 9.94 3.05
N TYR A 73 -25.99 10.96 3.47
CA TYR A 73 -26.44 11.93 4.48
C TYR A 73 -26.64 13.35 3.93
N ASP A 74 -27.42 14.16 4.65
CA ASP A 74 -27.51 15.58 4.38
C ASP A 74 -26.15 16.26 4.62
N ARG A 75 -25.53 16.76 3.56
CA ARG A 75 -24.19 17.36 3.57
C ARG A 75 -24.03 18.46 4.63
N ASN A 76 -25.06 19.28 4.86
CA ASN A 76 -25.00 20.38 5.84
C ASN A 76 -25.11 19.89 7.28
N ALA A 77 -25.91 18.85 7.53
CA ALA A 77 -25.97 18.18 8.81
C ALA A 77 -24.62 17.53 9.15
N VAL A 78 -24.04 16.78 8.21
CA VAL A 78 -22.71 16.16 8.38
C VAL A 78 -21.64 17.19 8.66
N ARG A 79 -21.55 18.23 7.82
CA ARG A 79 -20.57 19.30 7.98
C ARG A 79 -20.63 19.93 9.37
N ARG A 80 -21.83 20.25 9.87
CA ARG A 80 -21.98 20.83 11.22
C ARG A 80 -21.53 19.87 12.30
N ALA A 81 -21.95 18.61 12.23
CA ALA A 81 -21.56 17.58 13.19
C ALA A 81 -20.03 17.40 13.24
N LEU A 82 -19.36 17.35 12.08
CA LEU A 82 -17.91 17.22 11.99
C LEU A 82 -17.16 18.47 12.47
N LEU A 83 -17.69 19.67 12.22
CA LEU A 83 -17.09 20.91 12.74
C LEU A 83 -17.19 20.99 14.27
N ASP A 84 -18.33 20.58 14.83
CA ASP A 84 -18.51 20.46 16.28
C ASP A 84 -17.56 19.39 16.85
N GLU A 85 -17.39 18.27 16.15
CA GLU A 85 -16.46 17.19 16.51
C GLU A 85 -15.00 17.64 16.49
N GLN A 86 -14.61 18.42 15.48
CA GLN A 86 -13.22 18.84 15.28
C GLN A 86 -12.65 19.59 16.49
N ALA A 87 -13.49 20.29 17.26
CA ALA A 87 -13.08 21.00 18.46
C ALA A 87 -12.75 20.09 19.66
N ARG A 88 -13.26 18.85 19.67
CA ARG A 88 -13.11 17.88 20.77
C ARG A 88 -12.29 16.66 20.42
N ALA A 89 -12.17 16.33 19.13
CA ALA A 89 -11.45 15.16 18.67
C ALA A 89 -9.94 15.26 18.98
N THR A 90 -9.34 14.13 19.34
CA THR A 90 -7.90 14.00 19.57
C THR A 90 -7.36 12.72 18.93
N GLY A 91 -6.04 12.60 18.77
CA GLY A 91 -5.40 11.39 18.23
C GLY A 91 -5.94 10.99 16.84
N ARG A 92 -6.19 9.69 16.63
CA ARG A 92 -6.72 9.13 15.37
C ARG A 92 -8.04 9.78 14.95
N ARG A 93 -8.95 9.97 15.91
CA ARG A 93 -10.25 10.59 15.66
C ARG A 93 -10.13 12.01 15.08
N ALA A 94 -9.15 12.79 15.51
CA ALA A 94 -8.92 14.12 14.94
C ALA A 94 -8.48 14.07 13.47
N VAL A 95 -7.68 13.05 13.10
CA VAL A 95 -7.24 12.82 11.72
C VAL A 95 -8.42 12.37 10.85
N ALA A 96 -9.22 11.44 11.33
CA ALA A 96 -10.43 10.95 10.66
C ALA A 96 -11.43 12.09 10.39
N VAL A 97 -11.69 12.95 11.39
CA VAL A 97 -12.53 14.15 11.24
C VAL A 97 -11.94 15.13 10.23
N ALA A 98 -10.63 15.38 10.29
CA ALA A 98 -9.97 16.27 9.31
C ALA A 98 -10.11 15.70 7.89
N TYR A 99 -9.90 14.39 7.70
CA TYR A 99 -10.10 13.75 6.41
C TYR A 99 -11.53 13.91 5.88
N LEU A 100 -12.56 13.65 6.69
CA LEU A 100 -13.95 13.83 6.25
C LEU A 100 -14.29 15.30 5.93
N LEU A 101 -13.76 16.25 6.71
CA LEU A 101 -13.91 17.67 6.40
C LEU A 101 -13.21 18.06 5.09
N ALA A 102 -12.02 17.52 4.81
CA ALA A 102 -11.34 17.70 3.53
C ALA A 102 -12.15 17.06 2.39
N ALA A 103 -12.71 15.86 2.57
CA ALA A 103 -13.60 15.22 1.60
C ALA A 103 -14.86 16.07 1.29
N LEU A 104 -15.31 16.88 2.25
CA LEU A 104 -16.42 17.84 2.09
C LEU A 104 -16.01 19.22 1.54
N ASP A 105 -14.73 19.40 1.18
CA ASP A 105 -14.15 20.69 0.75
C ASP A 105 -14.26 21.80 1.82
N GLU A 106 -14.39 21.41 3.10
CA GLU A 106 -14.41 22.34 4.22
C GLU A 106 -12.97 22.62 4.68
N ASP A 107 -12.52 23.88 4.56
CA ASP A 107 -11.14 24.29 4.89
C ASP A 107 -10.10 23.27 4.38
N TYR A 108 -10.25 22.89 3.11
CA TYR A 108 -9.60 21.73 2.50
C TYR A 108 -8.10 21.69 2.77
N ALA A 109 -7.40 22.80 2.52
CA ALA A 109 -5.96 22.87 2.66
C ALA A 109 -5.51 22.56 4.09
N ARG A 110 -6.16 23.17 5.09
CA ARG A 110 -5.83 22.94 6.50
C ARG A 110 -6.09 21.50 6.90
N ASN A 111 -7.24 20.96 6.53
CA ASN A 111 -7.64 19.61 6.90
C ASN A 111 -6.78 18.54 6.20
N ARG A 112 -6.44 18.74 4.92
CA ARG A 112 -5.46 17.92 4.22
C ARG A 112 -4.08 17.97 4.89
N ASP A 113 -3.63 19.13 5.33
CA ASP A 113 -2.32 19.26 5.98
C ASP A 113 -2.27 18.49 7.32
N VAL A 114 -3.40 18.34 8.03
CA VAL A 114 -3.51 17.46 9.19
C VAL A 114 -3.33 15.99 8.79
N VAL A 115 -3.99 15.55 7.71
CA VAL A 115 -3.84 14.18 7.19
C VAL A 115 -2.40 13.91 6.75
N LEU A 116 -1.75 14.86 6.08
CA LEU A 116 -0.35 14.74 5.66
C LEU A 116 0.61 14.68 6.86
N ALA A 117 0.38 15.49 7.90
CA ALA A 117 1.19 15.43 9.11
C ALA A 117 1.07 14.07 9.82
N ALA A 118 -0.14 13.50 9.83
CA ALA A 118 -0.39 12.17 10.37
C ALA A 118 0.26 11.07 9.50
N LEU A 119 0.21 11.21 8.17
CA LEU A 119 0.92 10.31 7.25
C LEU A 119 2.44 10.34 7.52
N ASP A 120 3.04 11.53 7.62
CA ASP A 120 4.47 11.68 7.90
C ASP A 120 4.86 11.05 9.25
N ALA A 121 4.02 11.21 10.28
CA ALA A 121 4.20 10.57 11.58
C ALA A 121 4.12 9.04 11.48
N ARG A 122 3.12 8.51 10.77
CA ARG A 122 2.95 7.06 10.51
C ARG A 122 4.11 6.45 9.72
N LEU A 123 4.72 7.20 8.82
CA LEU A 123 5.92 6.74 8.11
C LEU A 123 7.15 6.74 9.02
N ALA A 124 7.19 7.62 10.03
CA ALA A 124 8.24 7.66 11.06
C ALA A 124 8.12 6.53 12.09
N ASP A 125 6.90 6.17 12.45
CA ASP A 125 6.62 5.06 13.36
C ASP A 125 5.58 4.11 12.73
N PRO A 126 6.02 2.95 12.21
CA PRO A 126 5.12 2.03 11.52
C PRO A 126 4.21 1.21 12.43
N THR A 127 4.20 1.49 13.74
CA THR A 127 3.28 0.84 14.69
C THR A 127 1.88 1.46 14.71
N ASP A 128 1.72 2.64 14.10
CA ASP A 128 0.44 3.34 13.99
C ASP A 128 -0.46 2.75 12.89
N ASP A 129 -1.70 3.26 12.84
CA ASP A 129 -2.77 2.83 11.93
C ASP A 129 -2.48 3.09 10.44
N ASP A 130 -2.88 2.17 9.57
CA ASP A 130 -2.70 2.28 8.11
C ASP A 130 -3.77 3.16 7.44
N ASP A 131 -4.87 3.46 8.15
CA ASP A 131 -5.98 4.29 7.68
C ASP A 131 -5.55 5.63 7.07
N VAL A 132 -4.50 6.26 7.62
CA VAL A 132 -4.05 7.56 7.14
C VAL A 132 -3.48 7.49 5.71
N ILE A 133 -2.93 6.34 5.32
CA ILE A 133 -2.48 6.10 3.94
C ILE A 133 -3.70 6.03 3.02
N GLU A 134 -4.74 5.32 3.44
CA GLU A 134 -6.01 5.24 2.72
C GLU A 134 -6.66 6.62 2.56
N TYR A 135 -6.71 7.43 3.62
CA TYR A 135 -7.23 8.79 3.55
C TYR A 135 -6.49 9.64 2.52
N ALA A 136 -5.16 9.59 2.51
CA ALA A 136 -4.34 10.31 1.54
C ALA A 136 -4.55 9.81 0.10
N ILE A 137 -4.65 8.48 -0.09
CA ILE A 137 -4.98 7.87 -1.39
C ILE A 137 -6.35 8.37 -1.87
N THR A 138 -7.37 8.33 -1.02
CA THR A 138 -8.74 8.72 -1.38
C THR A 138 -8.83 10.21 -1.73
N LEU A 139 -8.18 11.09 -0.98
CA LEU A 139 -8.10 12.51 -1.35
C LEU A 139 -7.38 12.73 -2.69
N CYS A 140 -6.33 11.94 -2.98
CA CYS A 140 -5.66 11.98 -4.28
C CYS A 140 -6.57 11.51 -5.42
N LYS A 141 -7.29 10.40 -5.23
CA LYS A 141 -8.27 9.85 -6.19
C LYS A 141 -9.40 10.84 -6.48
N ARG A 142 -9.81 11.64 -5.48
CA ARG A 142 -10.81 12.71 -5.62
C ARG A 142 -10.30 13.96 -6.34
N GLY A 143 -9.01 14.03 -6.65
CA GLY A 143 -8.44 15.02 -7.56
C GLY A 143 -7.28 15.83 -7.01
N ASP A 144 -6.91 15.71 -5.73
CA ASP A 144 -5.74 16.42 -5.21
C ASP A 144 -4.42 15.75 -5.62
N GLN A 145 -3.94 16.14 -6.79
CA GLN A 145 -2.70 15.63 -7.36
C GLN A 145 -1.44 16.05 -6.58
N THR A 146 -1.54 16.98 -5.62
CA THR A 146 -0.41 17.37 -4.77
C THR A 146 -0.02 16.23 -3.82
N LEU A 147 -0.94 15.31 -3.53
CA LEU A 147 -0.75 14.13 -2.69
C LEU A 147 0.03 12.99 -3.39
N ARG A 148 0.16 13.00 -4.71
CA ARG A 148 0.92 11.97 -5.44
C ARG A 148 2.36 11.86 -4.95
N GLN A 149 3.03 12.98 -4.73
CA GLN A 149 4.44 12.96 -4.33
C GLN A 149 4.64 12.42 -2.89
N PRO A 150 3.90 12.87 -1.88
CA PRO A 150 3.91 12.23 -0.55
C PRO A 150 3.61 10.73 -0.59
N LEU A 151 2.61 10.30 -1.36
CA LEU A 151 2.26 8.88 -1.49
C LEU A 151 3.41 8.07 -2.11
N PHE A 152 4.06 8.56 -3.16
CA PHE A 152 5.22 7.89 -3.76
C PHE A 152 6.41 7.81 -2.78
N ALA A 153 6.63 8.87 -1.99
CA ALA A 153 7.67 8.89 -0.97
C ALA A 153 7.44 7.87 0.16
N ALA A 154 6.18 7.47 0.39
CA ALA A 154 5.83 6.46 1.39
C ALA A 154 6.30 5.04 1.01
N ALA A 155 6.46 4.74 -0.29
CA ALA A 155 6.78 3.38 -0.77
C ALA A 155 8.04 2.75 -0.17
N GLY A 156 9.04 3.57 0.16
CA GLY A 156 10.30 3.09 0.76
C GLY A 156 10.18 2.72 2.24
N ARG A 157 9.08 3.10 2.90
CA ARG A 157 8.88 2.99 4.35
C ARG A 157 7.70 2.08 4.70
N CYS A 158 6.79 1.85 3.76
CA CYS A 158 5.65 0.96 3.92
C CYS A 158 6.02 -0.52 3.68
N VAL A 159 5.43 -1.38 4.52
CA VAL A 159 5.51 -2.85 4.48
C VAL A 159 4.13 -3.43 4.82
N GLY A 160 3.90 -4.70 4.52
CA GLY A 160 2.62 -5.36 4.82
C GLY A 160 1.43 -4.68 4.11
N GLU A 161 0.33 -4.50 4.83
CA GLU A 161 -0.93 -3.92 4.34
C GLU A 161 -0.74 -2.53 3.72
N ALA A 162 -0.02 -1.62 4.39
CA ALA A 162 0.36 -0.32 3.81
C ALA A 162 1.03 -0.42 2.43
N ALA A 163 1.90 -1.43 2.21
CA ALA A 163 2.57 -1.61 0.93
C ALA A 163 1.60 -2.15 -0.14
N GLU A 164 0.65 -2.99 0.24
CA GLU A 164 -0.42 -3.49 -0.63
C GLU A 164 -1.36 -2.36 -1.05
N LEU A 165 -1.81 -1.51 -0.11
CA LEU A 165 -2.63 -0.32 -0.40
C LEU A 165 -1.94 0.61 -1.40
N LEU A 166 -0.66 0.92 -1.18
CA LEU A 166 0.11 1.75 -2.11
C LEU A 166 0.31 1.07 -3.46
N GLY A 167 0.57 -0.23 -3.50
CA GLY A 167 0.67 -1.00 -4.74
C GLY A 167 -0.60 -0.92 -5.57
N THR A 168 -1.76 -1.11 -4.95
CA THR A 168 -3.08 -0.99 -5.59
C THR A 168 -3.29 0.42 -6.13
N PHE A 169 -2.98 1.45 -5.32
CA PHE A 169 -3.02 2.84 -5.78
C PHE A 169 -2.11 3.08 -6.99
N TYR A 170 -0.88 2.54 -7.01
CA TYR A 170 0.04 2.69 -8.14
C TYR A 170 -0.44 1.97 -9.40
N ALA A 171 -1.01 0.77 -9.25
CA ALA A 171 -1.57 -0.01 -10.35
C ALA A 171 -2.75 0.73 -11.01
N GLU A 172 -3.68 1.25 -10.21
CA GLU A 172 -4.78 2.07 -10.71
C GLU A 172 -4.29 3.38 -11.37
N LEU A 173 -3.32 4.05 -10.75
CA LEU A 173 -2.80 5.32 -11.25
C LEU A 173 -2.05 5.14 -12.57
N ILE A 174 -1.23 4.10 -12.72
CA ILE A 174 -0.52 3.86 -13.98
C ILE A 174 -1.49 3.40 -15.08
N ALA A 175 -2.54 2.64 -14.75
CA ALA A 175 -3.54 2.21 -15.72
C ALA A 175 -4.38 3.39 -16.25
N SER A 176 -4.68 4.37 -15.40
CA SER A 176 -5.52 5.53 -15.74
C SER A 176 -4.74 6.75 -16.25
N ASP A 177 -3.52 6.99 -15.77
CA ASP A 177 -2.69 8.17 -16.07
C ASP A 177 -1.20 7.80 -16.11
N VAL A 178 -0.81 7.04 -17.14
CA VAL A 178 0.59 6.58 -17.36
C VAL A 178 1.57 7.75 -17.32
N ASP A 179 1.26 8.86 -17.98
CA ASP A 179 2.18 9.99 -18.08
C ASP A 179 2.34 10.70 -16.74
N GLY A 180 1.23 10.94 -16.03
CA GLY A 180 1.28 11.52 -14.69
C GLY A 180 1.99 10.62 -13.67
N PHE A 181 1.82 9.30 -13.76
CA PHE A 181 2.55 8.33 -12.95
C PHE A 181 4.06 8.44 -13.19
N LEU A 182 4.49 8.39 -14.45
CA LEU A 182 5.91 8.45 -14.81
C LEU A 182 6.55 9.81 -14.48
N GLU A 183 5.79 10.90 -14.60
CA GLU A 183 6.22 12.27 -14.25
C GLU A 183 6.50 12.45 -12.76
N VAL A 184 5.77 11.74 -11.91
CA VAL A 184 6.04 11.71 -10.46
C VAL A 184 7.19 10.76 -10.17
N LEU A 185 7.15 9.54 -10.73
CA LEU A 185 8.17 8.51 -10.50
C LEU A 185 9.58 8.98 -10.83
N ARG A 186 9.77 9.69 -11.96
CA ARG A 186 11.10 10.15 -12.40
C ARG A 186 11.81 11.10 -11.42
N ARG A 187 11.09 11.65 -10.43
CA ARG A 187 11.64 12.59 -9.43
C ARG A 187 12.37 11.86 -8.30
N PHE A 188 12.14 10.55 -8.18
CA PHE A 188 12.73 9.72 -7.13
C PHE A 188 14.06 9.09 -7.58
N PRO A 189 14.97 8.74 -6.66
CA PRO A 189 16.17 7.97 -6.96
C PRO A 189 15.85 6.61 -7.59
N ALA A 190 16.77 6.05 -8.39
CA ALA A 190 16.53 4.79 -9.12
C ALA A 190 16.13 3.60 -8.21
N GLY A 191 16.66 3.53 -6.98
CA GLY A 191 16.27 2.49 -6.02
C GLY A 191 14.81 2.60 -5.58
N GLU A 192 14.34 3.82 -5.32
CA GLU A 192 12.95 4.10 -4.97
C GLU A 192 12.03 3.92 -6.18
N GLN A 193 12.47 4.34 -7.38
CA GLN A 193 11.74 4.08 -8.61
C GLN A 193 11.46 2.59 -8.82
N ARG A 194 12.47 1.75 -8.58
CA ARG A 194 12.33 0.30 -8.66
C ARG A 194 11.36 -0.23 -7.62
N ARG A 195 11.46 0.20 -6.36
CA ARG A 195 10.54 -0.24 -5.31
C ARG A 195 9.08 0.10 -5.66
N ILE A 196 8.82 1.31 -6.14
CA ILE A 196 7.48 1.74 -6.55
C ILE A 196 6.99 0.93 -7.76
N ALA A 197 7.86 0.71 -8.74
CA ALA A 197 7.55 -0.13 -9.90
C ALA A 197 7.23 -1.58 -9.51
N ASP A 198 7.93 -2.13 -8.52
CA ASP A 198 7.70 -3.50 -8.02
C ASP A 198 6.34 -3.60 -7.32
N LEU A 199 6.00 -2.67 -6.44
CA LEU A 199 4.68 -2.61 -5.80
C LEU A 199 3.55 -2.48 -6.84
N MET A 200 3.75 -1.60 -7.83
CA MET A 200 2.82 -1.42 -8.93
C MET A 200 2.61 -2.71 -9.72
N ALA A 201 3.69 -3.38 -10.13
CA ALA A 201 3.61 -4.59 -10.94
C ALA A 201 2.96 -5.74 -10.19
N GLN A 202 3.29 -5.93 -8.90
CA GLN A 202 2.69 -6.94 -8.04
C GLN A 202 1.18 -6.76 -7.94
N SER A 203 0.72 -5.55 -7.60
CA SER A 203 -0.72 -5.27 -7.51
C SER A 203 -1.41 -5.35 -8.86
N LEU A 204 -0.77 -4.94 -9.96
CA LEU A 204 -1.38 -5.01 -11.29
C LEU A 204 -1.61 -6.46 -11.74
N VAL A 205 -0.67 -7.36 -11.46
CA VAL A 205 -0.83 -8.78 -11.79
C VAL A 205 -1.94 -9.42 -10.97
N VAL A 206 -1.98 -9.16 -9.65
CA VAL A 206 -3.04 -9.67 -8.77
C VAL A 206 -4.42 -9.13 -9.17
N THR A 207 -4.53 -7.83 -9.48
CA THR A 207 -5.82 -7.21 -9.85
C THR A 207 -6.24 -7.49 -11.28
N SER A 208 -5.34 -7.90 -12.18
CA SER A 208 -5.68 -8.22 -13.58
C SER A 208 -6.67 -9.37 -13.72
N GLU A 209 -6.79 -10.25 -12.72
CA GLU A 209 -7.78 -11.32 -12.74
C GLU A 209 -9.23 -10.81 -12.56
N GLU A 210 -9.42 -9.61 -12.00
CA GLU A 210 -10.74 -9.09 -11.62
C GLU A 210 -11.06 -7.68 -12.13
N GLN A 211 -10.06 -6.81 -12.30
CA GLN A 211 -10.25 -5.36 -12.48
C GLN A 211 -9.58 -4.77 -13.74
N VAL A 212 -8.47 -5.35 -14.20
CA VAL A 212 -7.75 -4.85 -15.40
C VAL A 212 -7.91 -5.86 -16.53
N SER A 213 -8.62 -5.48 -17.59
CA SER A 213 -8.76 -6.34 -18.77
C SER A 213 -7.42 -6.59 -19.45
N ASP A 214 -7.27 -7.76 -20.09
CA ASP A 214 -6.09 -8.11 -20.90
C ASP A 214 -5.73 -6.99 -21.91
N ASP A 215 -6.74 -6.35 -22.52
CA ASP A 215 -6.56 -5.24 -23.47
C ASP A 215 -5.96 -3.99 -22.80
N GLN A 216 -6.38 -3.66 -21.58
CA GLN A 216 -5.82 -2.54 -20.83
C GLN A 216 -4.38 -2.82 -20.43
N PHE A 217 -4.08 -4.04 -19.99
CA PHE A 217 -2.73 -4.45 -19.66
C PHE A 217 -1.81 -4.41 -20.89
N ASP A 218 -2.25 -4.94 -22.03
CA ASP A 218 -1.50 -4.92 -23.29
C ASP A 218 -1.23 -3.49 -23.76
N ASN A 219 -2.22 -2.60 -23.67
CA ASN A 219 -2.06 -1.19 -24.02
C ASN A 219 -1.08 -0.46 -23.10
N LEU A 220 -1.10 -0.76 -21.79
CA LEU A 220 -0.14 -0.23 -20.83
C LEU A 220 1.28 -0.69 -21.20
N TYR A 221 1.46 -1.99 -21.42
CA TYR A 221 2.75 -2.59 -21.78
C TYR A 221 3.31 -1.97 -23.07
N ASP A 222 2.47 -1.79 -24.09
CA ASP A 222 2.83 -1.11 -25.34
C ASP A 222 3.23 0.34 -25.14
N THR A 223 2.51 1.04 -24.28
CA THR A 223 2.80 2.43 -23.95
C THR A 223 4.16 2.56 -23.28
N LEU A 224 4.44 1.72 -22.28
CA LEU A 224 5.75 1.67 -21.62
C LEU A 224 6.87 1.32 -22.59
N THR A 225 6.66 0.32 -23.46
CA THR A 225 7.63 -0.07 -24.49
C THR A 225 7.95 1.08 -25.44
N ARG A 226 6.92 1.81 -25.93
CA ARG A 226 7.11 3.00 -26.77
C ARG A 226 7.86 4.10 -26.03
N ARG A 227 7.54 4.35 -24.76
CA ARG A 227 8.25 5.35 -23.93
C ARG A 227 9.73 5.00 -23.76
N VAL A 228 10.06 3.73 -23.51
CA VAL A 228 11.45 3.28 -23.40
C VAL A 228 12.21 3.47 -24.73
N ALA A 229 11.57 3.20 -25.87
CA ALA A 229 12.17 3.37 -27.19
C ALA A 229 12.47 4.84 -27.56
N GLN A 230 11.79 5.81 -26.94
CA GLN A 230 11.99 7.25 -27.19
C GLN A 230 13.32 7.81 -26.63
N GLY A 231 14.10 7.02 -25.87
CA GLY A 231 15.52 7.31 -25.63
C GLY A 231 15.85 7.99 -24.28
N LYS A 232 16.64 9.07 -24.31
CA LYS A 232 17.43 9.56 -23.15
C LYS A 232 16.67 10.39 -22.10
N SER A 233 15.33 10.48 -22.17
CA SER A 233 14.57 11.26 -21.18
C SER A 233 14.58 10.57 -19.81
N PRO A 234 14.61 11.30 -18.68
CA PRO A 234 14.39 10.73 -17.35
C PRO A 234 13.09 9.92 -17.24
N ILE A 235 12.05 10.31 -17.99
CA ILE A 235 10.79 9.56 -18.11
C ILE A 235 11.04 8.15 -18.66
N CYS A 236 11.96 8.00 -19.62
CA CYS A 236 12.28 6.70 -20.21
C CYS A 236 12.99 5.77 -19.21
N ALA A 237 13.75 6.33 -18.26
CA ALA A 237 14.35 5.55 -17.18
C ALA A 237 13.28 5.04 -16.21
N ALA A 238 12.33 5.89 -15.82
CA ALA A 238 11.19 5.51 -15.00
C ALA A 238 10.32 4.44 -15.70
N ALA A 239 9.99 4.66 -16.99
CA ALA A 239 9.23 3.70 -17.78
C ALA A 239 9.94 2.35 -17.91
N ARG A 240 11.28 2.36 -18.00
CA ARG A 240 12.08 1.14 -18.01
C ARG A 240 11.97 0.38 -16.68
N GLN A 241 12.02 1.07 -15.54
CA GLN A 241 11.84 0.40 -14.24
C GLN A 241 10.46 -0.25 -14.13
N CYS A 242 9.39 0.42 -14.60
CA CYS A 242 8.04 -0.17 -14.67
C CYS A 242 8.00 -1.43 -15.56
N LEU A 243 8.60 -1.36 -16.75
CA LEU A 243 8.62 -2.48 -17.69
C LEU A 243 9.42 -3.67 -17.13
N GLU A 244 10.59 -3.41 -16.54
CA GLU A 244 11.43 -4.43 -15.88
C GLU A 244 10.74 -5.08 -14.66
N ALA A 245 9.87 -4.34 -13.97
CA ALA A 245 9.06 -4.90 -12.88
C ALA A 245 7.95 -5.81 -13.43
N LEU A 246 7.20 -5.37 -14.45
CA LEU A 246 6.17 -6.19 -15.10
C LEU A 246 6.75 -7.47 -15.71
N ASP A 247 7.89 -7.38 -16.40
CA ASP A 247 8.54 -8.54 -17.00
C ASP A 247 8.95 -9.60 -15.95
N ARG A 248 9.36 -9.17 -14.74
CA ARG A 248 9.67 -10.08 -13.62
C ARG A 248 8.43 -10.79 -13.12
N GLU A 249 7.38 -10.04 -12.79
CA GLU A 249 6.14 -10.62 -12.26
C GLU A 249 5.47 -11.57 -13.28
N LEU A 250 5.59 -11.29 -14.58
CA LEU A 250 5.10 -12.17 -15.66
C LEU A 250 5.99 -13.41 -15.92
N SER A 251 7.21 -13.43 -15.39
CA SER A 251 8.15 -14.54 -15.55
C SER A 251 8.04 -15.57 -14.41
N ASP A 252 7.64 -15.15 -13.21
CA ASP A 252 7.63 -15.95 -11.98
C ASP A 252 6.36 -16.84 -11.81
N GLU A 253 6.08 -17.72 -12.77
CA GLU A 253 5.17 -18.89 -12.61
C GLU A 253 3.64 -18.68 -12.53
N SER A 254 3.09 -17.47 -12.72
CA SER A 254 1.64 -17.33 -13.01
C SER A 254 1.34 -17.72 -14.46
N PRO A 255 0.20 -18.38 -14.79
CA PRO A 255 -0.18 -18.64 -16.18
C PRO A 255 -0.24 -17.31 -16.93
N ARG A 256 0.77 -17.04 -17.75
CA ARG A 256 0.89 -15.79 -18.51
C ARG A 256 -0.44 -15.51 -19.22
N PRO A 257 -0.95 -14.27 -19.18
CA PRO A 257 -2.13 -13.88 -19.94
C PRO A 257 -2.02 -14.39 -21.37
N ALA A 258 -3.11 -14.97 -21.89
CA ALA A 258 -3.10 -15.68 -23.16
C ALA A 258 -2.58 -14.79 -24.32
N THR A 259 -2.79 -13.48 -24.21
CA THR A 259 -2.31 -12.45 -25.12
C THR A 259 -0.79 -12.34 -25.15
N ILE A 260 -0.11 -12.35 -24.01
CA ILE A 260 1.35 -12.29 -23.91
C ILE A 260 1.97 -13.54 -24.54
N GLN A 261 1.41 -14.71 -24.25
CA GLN A 261 1.85 -15.97 -24.88
C GLN A 261 1.66 -15.95 -26.40
N ALA A 262 0.53 -15.43 -26.88
CA ALA A 262 0.27 -15.29 -28.31
C ALA A 262 1.28 -14.34 -28.98
N ARG A 263 1.66 -13.27 -28.29
CA ARG A 263 2.61 -12.28 -28.79
C ARG A 263 4.04 -12.78 -28.84
N GLU A 264 4.49 -13.54 -27.84
CA GLU A 264 5.77 -14.23 -27.88
C GLU A 264 5.82 -15.28 -28.98
N ARG A 265 4.72 -16.04 -29.19
CA ARG A 265 4.61 -16.97 -30.32
C ARG A 265 4.67 -16.25 -31.67
N ALA A 266 4.01 -15.10 -31.80
CA ALA A 266 4.07 -14.29 -33.02
C ALA A 266 5.48 -13.72 -33.26
N LYS A 267 6.17 -13.26 -32.21
CA LYS A 267 7.58 -12.83 -32.30
C LYS A 267 8.49 -14.00 -32.69
N ALA A 268 8.30 -15.18 -32.10
CA ALA A 268 9.09 -16.36 -32.43
C ALA A 268 8.83 -16.88 -33.86
N ALA A 269 7.63 -16.72 -34.40
CA ALA A 269 7.28 -17.11 -35.77
C ALA A 269 7.76 -16.13 -36.85
N ALA A 270 8.22 -14.94 -36.48
CA ALA A 270 8.72 -13.91 -37.40
C ALA A 270 10.23 -14.04 -37.69
N TRP A 271 10.91 -15.04 -37.13
CA TRP A 271 12.34 -15.33 -37.29
C TRP A 271 12.53 -16.75 -37.82
#